data_AF-A0A0F7IFU6-F1
#
_entry.id   AF-A0A0F7IFU6-F1
#
_cell.length_a   1.000
_cell.length_b   1.000
_cell.length_c   1.000
_cell.angle_alpha   90.00
_cell.angle_beta   90.00
_cell.angle_gamma   90.00
#
_symmetry.space_group_name_H-M   'P 1'
#
loop_
_entity.id
_entity.type
_entity.pdbx_description
1 polymer ?
#
loop_
_entity_poly.entity_id
_entity_poly.type
_entity_poly.pdbx_seq_one_letter_code
_entity_poly.pdbx_strand_id
1 'polypeptide(L)'
;MGLGFFRRRKTEELTLEEAEARVLSIMRSAEADVNPFMLEKEKELRAEISSLISSLEGFDVNAVHPRLRDQARNFVSAMLTLWRDELGKDAFHEASRRLEKTASMNVRYFRMLFAVGSPEIERVDAHLRAIAGTIADVEGKRREAGIDDLENTLRMIEKTRDLIEERVRVSRELAELLSEIEQIEGEESGDGDDERLAALKAEVEAVEQEVARREEEVHRKIARVKKPIRLYAHAVGVKISTETRSLLLSMDDLKNLASGALSEVRKGTIKLKEKRQDVVLKLLEEIVDGSLESEIERIGQLKRRLGALKSELRKLESRRERHDPAERRKVLERRMVSLQETVSRLDGEIGELRRELENALSGLMGLKVTLAMDGV
;
A
#
# COMPACT_ATOMS: atom_id res chain seq x y z
N MET A 1 47.87 -17.26 -55.14
CA MET A 1 47.78 -16.45 -53.90
C MET A 1 46.46 -15.70 -53.93
N GLY A 2 45.43 -16.23 -53.27
CA GLY A 2 44.12 -15.57 -53.19
C GLY A 2 44.00 -14.84 -51.85
N LEU A 3 44.07 -13.51 -51.88
CA LEU A 3 43.83 -12.65 -50.74
C LEU A 3 42.32 -12.64 -50.43
N GLY A 4 41.94 -13.31 -49.35
CA GLY A 4 40.59 -13.26 -48.81
C GLY A 4 40.29 -11.90 -48.21
N PHE A 5 39.42 -11.12 -48.86
CA PHE A 5 38.83 -9.91 -48.29
C PHE A 5 37.87 -10.29 -47.15
N PHE A 6 38.32 -10.21 -45.91
CA PHE A 6 37.42 -10.09 -44.76
C PHE A 6 36.70 -8.73 -44.86
N ARG A 7 35.49 -8.69 -45.42
CA ARG A 7 34.59 -7.53 -45.29
C ARG A 7 34.32 -7.31 -43.79
N ARG A 8 34.88 -6.25 -43.19
CA ARG A 8 34.47 -5.77 -41.86
C ARG A 8 32.95 -5.54 -41.91
N ARG A 9 32.17 -6.28 -41.12
CA ARG A 9 30.73 -5.99 -40.93
C ARG A 9 30.64 -4.55 -40.43
N LYS A 10 29.92 -3.68 -41.15
CA LYS A 10 29.66 -2.31 -40.68
C LYS A 10 28.87 -2.41 -39.38
N THR A 11 29.45 -1.90 -38.29
CA THR A 11 28.72 -1.66 -37.05
C THR A 11 28.14 -0.26 -37.14
N GLU A 12 26.88 -0.12 -36.79
CA GLU A 12 26.21 1.17 -36.72
C GLU A 12 25.82 1.44 -35.26
N GLU A 13 26.17 2.63 -34.80
CA GLU A 13 25.82 3.12 -33.47
C GLU A 13 24.63 4.07 -33.61
N LEU A 14 23.56 3.85 -32.84
CA LEU A 14 22.31 4.60 -32.92
C LEU A 14 21.86 5.06 -31.53
N THR A 15 21.30 6.27 -31.44
CA THR A 15 20.51 6.65 -30.25
C THR A 15 19.14 5.97 -30.26
N LEU A 16 18.40 6.02 -29.14
CA LEU A 16 17.03 5.51 -29.09
C LEU A 16 16.09 6.28 -30.03
N GLU A 17 16.27 7.60 -30.18
CA GLU A 17 15.51 8.40 -31.15
C GLU A 17 15.81 8.00 -32.59
N GLU A 18 17.09 7.76 -32.91
CA GLU A 18 17.48 7.32 -34.26
C GLU A 18 16.96 5.90 -34.56
N ALA A 19 17.00 5.01 -33.57
CA ALA A 19 16.43 3.66 -33.68
C ALA A 19 14.92 3.73 -33.92
N GLU A 20 14.19 4.53 -33.15
CA GLU A 20 12.75 4.74 -33.33
C GLU A 20 12.42 5.28 -34.72
N ALA A 21 13.13 6.34 -35.15
CA ALA A 21 12.91 6.94 -36.46
C ALA A 21 13.11 5.94 -37.60
N ARG A 22 14.11 5.05 -37.48
CA ARG A 22 14.37 3.99 -38.46
C ARG A 22 13.29 2.92 -38.44
N VAL A 23 12.89 2.43 -37.27
CA VAL A 23 11.82 1.43 -37.15
C VAL A 23 10.51 1.98 -37.72
N LEU A 24 10.15 3.23 -37.41
CA LEU A 24 9.00 3.91 -37.99
C LEU A 24 9.11 4.07 -39.51
N SER A 25 10.30 4.35 -40.04
CA SER A 25 10.50 4.45 -41.49
C SER A 25 10.31 3.10 -42.18
N ILE A 26 10.83 2.02 -41.59
CA ILE A 26 10.67 0.66 -42.13
C ILE A 26 9.19 0.24 -42.04
N MET A 27 8.54 0.51 -40.90
CA MET A 27 7.13 0.23 -40.67
C MET A 27 6.24 0.93 -41.68
N ARG A 28 6.46 2.23 -41.96
CA ARG A 28 5.71 2.95 -43.00
C ARG A 28 5.86 2.33 -44.39
N SER A 29 7.05 1.82 -44.72
CA SER A 29 7.27 1.12 -45.99
C SER A 29 6.50 -0.19 -46.03
N ALA A 30 6.60 -1.00 -44.96
CA ALA A 30 5.88 -2.26 -44.85
C ALA A 30 4.36 -2.06 -44.89
N GLU A 31 3.84 -1.04 -44.21
CA GLU A 31 2.44 -0.65 -44.25
C GLU A 31 2.01 -0.20 -45.65
N ALA A 32 2.85 0.57 -46.36
CA ALA A 32 2.56 0.97 -47.74
C ALA A 32 2.44 -0.24 -48.69
N ASP A 33 3.21 -1.30 -48.47
CA ASP A 33 3.14 -2.55 -49.24
C ASP A 33 1.91 -3.40 -48.87
N VAL A 34 1.50 -3.37 -47.60
CA VAL A 34 0.35 -4.14 -47.09
C VAL A 34 -0.98 -3.43 -47.33
N ASN A 35 -1.00 -2.09 -47.38
CA ASN A 35 -2.21 -1.28 -47.50
C ASN A 35 -3.07 -1.60 -48.74
N PRO A 36 -2.52 -1.75 -49.97
CA PRO A 36 -3.31 -2.14 -51.13
C PRO A 36 -4.04 -3.48 -50.92
N PHE A 37 -3.35 -4.45 -50.31
CA PHE A 37 -3.93 -5.75 -49.97
C PHE A 37 -5.03 -5.62 -48.91
N MET A 38 -4.81 -4.81 -47.87
CA MET A 38 -5.85 -4.55 -46.86
C MET A 38 -7.07 -3.86 -47.45
N LEU A 39 -6.90 -2.90 -48.37
CA LEU A 39 -8.03 -2.21 -49.01
C LEU A 39 -8.84 -3.16 -49.91
N GLU A 40 -8.19 -4.12 -50.57
CA GLU A 40 -8.87 -5.18 -51.31
C GLU A 40 -9.63 -6.11 -50.36
N LYS A 41 -8.96 -6.60 -49.31
CA LYS A 41 -9.55 -7.48 -48.30
C LYS A 41 -10.64 -6.81 -47.47
N GLU A 42 -10.61 -5.50 -47.30
CA GLU A 42 -11.66 -4.75 -46.60
C GLU A 42 -12.96 -4.77 -47.42
N LYS A 43 -12.86 -4.68 -48.76
CA LYS A 43 -14.02 -4.83 -49.63
C LYS A 43 -14.58 -6.24 -49.57
N GLU A 44 -13.72 -7.25 -49.61
CA GLU A 44 -14.11 -8.65 -49.43
C GLU A 44 -14.82 -8.85 -48.09
N LEU A 45 -14.24 -8.34 -46.99
CA LEU A 45 -14.80 -8.42 -45.65
C LEU A 45 -16.18 -7.78 -45.57
N ARG A 46 -16.34 -6.56 -46.11
CA ARG A 46 -17.63 -5.85 -46.12
C ARG A 46 -18.67 -6.58 -46.96
N ALA A 47 -18.28 -7.14 -48.11
CA ALA A 47 -19.16 -7.94 -48.96
C ALA A 47 -19.60 -9.24 -48.26
N GLU A 48 -18.68 -9.89 -47.55
CA GLU A 48 -18.98 -11.12 -46.81
C GLU A 48 -19.90 -10.86 -45.62
N ILE A 49 -19.70 -9.74 -44.90
CA ILE A 49 -20.60 -9.30 -43.83
C ILE A 49 -21.99 -8.96 -44.39
N SER A 50 -22.07 -8.31 -45.55
CA SER A 50 -23.33 -8.00 -46.22
C SER A 50 -24.07 -9.28 -46.64
N SER A 51 -23.32 -10.29 -47.08
CA SER A 51 -23.84 -11.61 -47.42
C SER A 51 -24.31 -12.37 -46.18
N LEU A 52 -23.57 -12.30 -45.06
CA LEU A 52 -23.99 -12.83 -43.77
C LEU A 52 -25.32 -12.20 -43.31
N ILE A 53 -25.43 -10.87 -43.36
CA ILE A 53 -26.66 -10.15 -42.98
C ILE A 53 -27.82 -10.59 -43.87
N SER A 54 -27.62 -10.66 -45.18
CA SER A 54 -28.64 -11.11 -46.14
C SER A 54 -29.09 -12.55 -45.86
N SER A 55 -28.15 -13.45 -45.56
CA SER A 55 -28.42 -14.83 -45.16
C SER A 55 -29.19 -14.92 -43.84
N LEU A 56 -28.91 -14.04 -42.88
CA LEU A 56 -29.66 -13.95 -41.61
C LEU A 56 -31.08 -13.40 -41.80
N GLU A 57 -31.27 -12.41 -42.68
CA GLU A 57 -32.59 -11.85 -43.00
C GLU A 57 -33.46 -12.84 -43.77
N GLY A 58 -32.85 -13.67 -44.64
CA GLY A 58 -33.52 -14.74 -45.38
C GLY A 58 -33.65 -16.06 -44.62
N PHE A 59 -33.23 -16.13 -43.35
CA PHE A 59 -33.19 -17.37 -42.57
C PHE A 59 -34.60 -17.93 -42.31
N ASP A 60 -34.93 -19.10 -42.89
CA ASP A 60 -36.21 -19.76 -42.61
C ASP A 60 -36.19 -20.54 -41.30
N VAL A 61 -36.73 -19.91 -40.25
CA VAL A 61 -36.91 -20.52 -38.92
C VAL A 61 -37.72 -21.82 -38.99
N ASN A 62 -38.67 -21.94 -39.92
CA ASN A 62 -39.54 -23.12 -39.99
C ASN A 62 -38.83 -24.35 -40.54
N ALA A 63 -37.72 -24.16 -41.27
CA ALA A 63 -36.85 -25.22 -41.78
C ALA A 63 -36.03 -25.89 -40.66
N VAL A 64 -35.92 -25.27 -39.49
CA VAL A 64 -35.27 -25.86 -38.30
C VAL A 64 -36.25 -26.76 -37.54
N HIS A 65 -35.73 -27.78 -36.86
CA HIS A 65 -36.52 -28.67 -36.01
C HIS A 65 -37.48 -27.89 -35.09
N PRO A 66 -38.78 -28.27 -34.98
CA PRO A 66 -39.79 -27.48 -34.28
C PRO A 66 -39.42 -27.04 -32.85
N ARG A 67 -38.71 -27.90 -32.11
CA ARG A 67 -38.24 -27.61 -30.74
C ARG A 67 -37.16 -26.54 -30.65
N LEU A 68 -36.54 -26.15 -31.76
CA LEU A 68 -35.45 -25.18 -31.83
C LEU A 68 -35.85 -23.86 -32.50
N ARG A 69 -37.12 -23.71 -32.93
CA ARG A 69 -37.58 -22.53 -33.67
C ARG A 69 -37.41 -21.23 -32.89
N ASP A 70 -37.74 -21.23 -31.61
CA ASP A 70 -37.58 -20.03 -30.78
C ASP A 70 -36.11 -19.71 -30.53
N GLN A 71 -35.27 -20.74 -30.38
CA GLN A 71 -33.82 -20.56 -30.29
C GLN A 71 -33.26 -19.98 -31.59
N ALA A 72 -33.76 -20.43 -32.76
CA ALA A 72 -33.36 -19.93 -34.07
C ALA A 72 -33.79 -18.46 -34.29
N ARG A 73 -34.99 -18.06 -33.87
CA ARG A 73 -35.42 -16.64 -33.90
C ARG A 73 -34.51 -15.76 -33.05
N ASN A 74 -34.20 -16.21 -31.83
CA ASN A 74 -33.33 -15.47 -30.93
C ASN A 74 -31.90 -15.36 -31.48
N PHE A 75 -31.40 -16.43 -32.10
CA PHE A 75 -30.11 -16.43 -32.80
C PHE A 75 -30.07 -15.39 -33.92
N VAL A 76 -31.04 -15.44 -34.85
CA VAL A 76 -31.11 -14.50 -35.98
C VAL A 76 -31.17 -13.06 -35.49
N SER A 77 -32.04 -12.77 -34.51
CA SER A 77 -32.14 -11.43 -33.94
C SER A 77 -30.82 -10.97 -33.32
N ALA A 78 -30.16 -11.81 -32.52
CA ALA A 78 -28.93 -11.44 -31.84
C ALA A 78 -27.75 -11.25 -32.83
N MET A 79 -27.69 -12.09 -33.87
CA MET A 79 -26.70 -11.98 -34.94
C MET A 79 -26.90 -10.73 -35.79
N LEU A 80 -28.14 -10.42 -36.18
CA LEU A 80 -28.43 -9.18 -36.90
C LEU A 80 -28.07 -7.96 -36.05
N THR A 81 -28.42 -7.94 -34.76
CA THR A 81 -27.99 -6.85 -33.87
C THR A 81 -26.47 -6.70 -33.78
N LEU A 82 -25.72 -7.80 -33.82
CA LEU A 82 -24.26 -7.75 -33.73
C LEU A 82 -23.58 -7.31 -35.04
N TRP A 83 -24.12 -7.74 -36.19
CA TRP A 83 -23.45 -7.61 -37.48
C TRP A 83 -23.97 -6.47 -38.36
N ARG A 84 -25.19 -5.96 -38.09
CA ARG A 84 -25.83 -4.95 -38.94
C ARG A 84 -25.18 -3.56 -38.88
N ASP A 85 -24.50 -3.22 -37.79
CA ASP A 85 -23.80 -1.94 -37.69
C ASP A 85 -22.59 -1.90 -38.63
N GLU A 86 -22.41 -0.79 -39.36
CA GLU A 86 -21.26 -0.64 -40.27
C GLU A 86 -19.92 -0.70 -39.52
N LEU A 87 -18.91 -1.29 -40.16
CA LEU A 87 -17.55 -1.31 -39.63
C LEU A 87 -16.90 0.07 -39.77
N GLY A 88 -16.23 0.51 -38.69
CA GLY A 88 -15.49 1.76 -38.62
C GLY A 88 -14.16 1.74 -39.38
N LYS A 89 -13.27 2.69 -39.03
CA LYS A 89 -11.94 2.85 -39.66
C LYS A 89 -11.00 1.66 -39.45
N ASP A 90 -11.21 0.87 -38.39
CA ASP A 90 -10.41 -0.31 -38.07
C ASP A 90 -11.24 -1.58 -38.27
N ALA A 91 -11.63 -1.79 -39.54
CA ALA A 91 -12.63 -2.78 -39.94
C ALA A 91 -12.25 -4.21 -39.53
N PHE A 92 -10.98 -4.59 -39.68
CA PHE A 92 -10.51 -5.95 -39.36
C PHE A 92 -10.52 -6.22 -37.85
N HIS A 93 -10.03 -5.27 -37.04
CA HIS A 93 -10.04 -5.44 -35.58
C HIS A 93 -11.47 -5.47 -35.02
N GLU A 94 -12.35 -4.64 -35.55
CA GLU A 94 -13.76 -4.65 -35.17
C GLU A 94 -14.47 -5.95 -35.57
N ALA A 95 -14.27 -6.42 -36.80
CA ALA A 95 -14.82 -7.69 -37.27
C ALA A 95 -14.31 -8.88 -36.45
N SER A 96 -13.03 -8.89 -36.07
CA SER A 96 -12.43 -9.91 -35.20
C SER A 96 -13.13 -9.98 -33.84
N ARG A 97 -13.35 -8.83 -33.18
CA ARG A 97 -14.10 -8.76 -31.91
C ARG A 97 -15.55 -9.25 -32.05
N ARG A 98 -16.22 -8.94 -33.17
CA ARG A 98 -17.57 -9.44 -33.45
C ARG A 98 -17.59 -10.95 -33.70
N LEU A 99 -16.57 -11.52 -34.35
CA LEU A 99 -16.41 -12.97 -34.49
C LEU A 99 -16.21 -13.64 -33.13
N GLU A 100 -15.35 -13.10 -32.26
CA GLU A 100 -15.14 -13.65 -30.90
C GLU A 100 -16.45 -13.67 -30.10
N LYS A 101 -17.22 -12.57 -30.16
CA LYS A 101 -18.54 -12.50 -29.51
C LYS A 101 -19.52 -13.50 -30.10
N THR A 102 -19.51 -13.67 -31.42
CA THR A 102 -20.32 -14.67 -32.13
C THR A 102 -19.95 -16.09 -31.66
N ALA A 103 -18.67 -16.44 -31.63
CA ALA A 103 -18.19 -17.74 -31.17
C ALA A 103 -18.63 -18.02 -29.71
N SER A 104 -18.48 -17.03 -28.83
CA SER A 104 -18.93 -17.12 -27.43
C SER A 104 -20.45 -17.36 -27.33
N MET A 105 -21.25 -16.62 -28.12
CA MET A 105 -22.70 -16.79 -28.17
C MET A 105 -23.12 -18.17 -28.70
N ASN A 106 -22.45 -18.64 -29.76
CA ASN A 106 -22.72 -19.94 -30.38
C ASN A 106 -22.50 -21.08 -29.37
N VAL A 107 -21.40 -21.03 -28.62
CA VAL A 107 -21.08 -22.07 -27.62
C VAL A 107 -21.99 -22.00 -26.39
N ARG A 108 -22.33 -20.80 -25.91
CA ARG A 108 -23.08 -20.62 -24.65
C ARG A 108 -24.59 -20.69 -24.81
N TYR A 109 -25.15 -20.05 -25.83
CA TYR A 109 -26.59 -19.83 -25.94
C TYR A 109 -27.23 -20.57 -27.11
N PHE A 110 -26.46 -20.90 -28.15
CA PHE A 110 -26.99 -21.47 -29.39
C PHE A 110 -26.43 -22.85 -29.74
N ARG A 111 -25.75 -23.51 -28.79
CA ARG A 111 -25.03 -24.78 -29.02
C ARG A 111 -25.88 -25.86 -29.69
N MET A 112 -27.16 -25.97 -29.31
CA MET A 112 -28.07 -26.97 -29.89
C MET A 112 -28.39 -26.69 -31.36
N LEU A 113 -28.48 -25.43 -31.79
CA LEU A 113 -28.69 -25.09 -33.21
C LEU A 113 -27.51 -25.54 -34.06
N PHE A 114 -26.28 -25.27 -33.59
CA PHE A 114 -25.06 -25.65 -34.29
C PHE A 114 -24.77 -27.16 -34.21
N ALA A 115 -25.26 -27.86 -33.19
CA ALA A 115 -25.12 -29.32 -33.07
C ALA A 115 -26.07 -30.08 -34.01
N VAL A 116 -27.23 -29.52 -34.34
CA VAL A 116 -28.19 -30.14 -35.27
C VAL A 116 -27.80 -29.91 -36.73
N GLY A 117 -27.05 -28.83 -37.02
CA GLY A 117 -26.48 -28.59 -38.34
C GLY A 117 -27.53 -28.45 -39.44
N SER A 118 -28.52 -27.56 -39.26
CA SER A 118 -29.48 -27.31 -40.34
C SER A 118 -28.81 -26.58 -41.52
N PRO A 119 -29.29 -26.75 -42.76
CA PRO A 119 -28.73 -26.06 -43.93
C PRO A 119 -28.64 -24.54 -43.75
N GLU A 120 -29.62 -23.94 -43.06
CA GLU A 120 -29.61 -22.51 -42.76
C GLU A 120 -28.46 -22.10 -41.81
N ILE A 121 -28.15 -22.93 -40.80
CA ILE A 121 -27.03 -22.67 -39.88
C ILE A 121 -25.69 -22.91 -40.59
N GLU A 122 -25.60 -23.94 -41.44
CA GLU A 122 -24.39 -24.20 -42.23
C GLU A 122 -24.05 -23.04 -43.17
N ARG A 123 -25.04 -22.40 -43.80
CA ARG A 123 -24.84 -21.19 -44.62
C ARG A 123 -24.29 -20.03 -43.79
N VAL A 124 -24.87 -19.77 -42.62
CA VAL A 124 -24.40 -18.72 -41.71
C VAL A 124 -22.96 -19.01 -41.25
N ASP A 125 -22.66 -20.25 -40.89
CA ASP A 125 -21.32 -20.67 -40.45
C ASP A 125 -20.29 -20.55 -41.59
N ALA A 126 -20.67 -20.85 -42.83
CA ALA A 126 -19.81 -20.65 -43.99
C ALA A 126 -19.37 -19.19 -44.14
N HIS A 127 -20.31 -18.24 -44.00
CA HIS A 127 -19.99 -16.81 -44.04
C HIS A 127 -19.08 -16.39 -42.87
N LEU A 128 -19.36 -16.85 -41.66
CA LEU A 128 -18.52 -16.56 -40.49
C LEU A 128 -17.09 -17.08 -40.67
N ARG A 129 -16.92 -18.27 -41.25
CA ARG A 129 -15.60 -18.83 -41.59
C ARG A 129 -14.91 -18.03 -42.69
N ALA A 130 -15.64 -17.55 -43.68
CA ALA A 130 -15.08 -16.70 -44.74
C ALA A 130 -14.57 -15.37 -44.16
N ILE A 131 -15.36 -14.70 -43.31
CA ILE A 131 -14.94 -13.50 -42.56
C ILE A 131 -13.65 -13.78 -41.76
N ALA A 132 -13.62 -14.90 -41.02
CA ALA A 132 -12.45 -15.30 -40.25
C ALA A 132 -11.23 -15.55 -41.14
N GLY A 133 -11.42 -16.17 -42.31
CA GLY A 133 -10.40 -16.39 -43.32
C GLY A 133 -9.82 -15.09 -43.86
N THR A 134 -10.67 -14.13 -44.22
CA THR A 134 -10.24 -12.79 -44.69
C THR A 134 -9.41 -12.06 -43.63
N ILE A 135 -9.78 -12.15 -42.35
CA ILE A 135 -8.98 -11.56 -41.26
C ILE A 135 -7.64 -12.29 -41.12
N ALA A 136 -7.65 -13.62 -41.16
CA ALA A 136 -6.43 -14.42 -41.07
C ALA A 136 -5.46 -14.15 -42.24
N ASP A 137 -5.97 -13.93 -43.45
CA ASP A 137 -5.17 -13.53 -44.62
C ASP A 137 -4.44 -12.21 -44.36
N VAL A 138 -5.15 -11.22 -43.80
CA VAL A 138 -4.58 -9.90 -43.49
C VAL A 138 -3.56 -9.98 -42.37
N GLU A 139 -3.87 -10.70 -41.28
CA GLU A 139 -2.91 -10.95 -40.21
C GLU A 139 -1.67 -11.70 -40.71
N GLY A 140 -1.86 -12.69 -41.58
CA GLY A 140 -0.77 -13.41 -42.23
C GLY A 140 0.11 -12.46 -43.06
N LYS A 141 -0.51 -11.58 -43.85
CA LYS A 141 0.21 -10.59 -44.65
C LYS A 141 1.00 -9.59 -43.79
N ARG A 142 0.42 -9.14 -42.67
CA ARG A 142 1.10 -8.26 -41.71
C ARG A 142 2.31 -8.95 -41.07
N ARG A 143 2.17 -10.23 -40.70
CA ARG A 143 3.26 -11.05 -40.16
C ARG A 143 4.36 -11.29 -41.20
N GLU A 144 4.01 -11.60 -42.44
CA GLU A 144 4.99 -11.71 -43.54
C GLU A 144 5.78 -10.43 -43.77
N ALA A 145 5.13 -9.27 -43.62
CA ALA A 145 5.76 -7.97 -43.72
C ALA A 145 6.56 -7.57 -42.46
N GLY A 146 6.56 -8.40 -41.41
CA GLY A 146 7.27 -8.14 -40.16
C GLY A 146 6.70 -6.97 -39.35
N ILE A 147 5.45 -6.56 -39.60
CA ILE A 147 4.83 -5.40 -38.90
C ILE A 147 4.74 -5.66 -37.40
N ASP A 148 4.39 -6.88 -36.99
CA ASP A 148 4.28 -7.24 -35.57
C ASP A 148 5.65 -7.16 -34.86
N ASP A 149 6.73 -7.56 -35.55
CA ASP A 149 8.10 -7.47 -35.02
C ASP A 149 8.56 -6.01 -34.90
N LEU A 150 8.18 -5.16 -35.85
CA LEU A 150 8.44 -3.72 -35.82
C LEU A 150 7.68 -3.04 -34.67
N GLU A 151 6.39 -3.36 -34.47
CA GLU A 151 5.59 -2.88 -33.34
C GLU A 151 6.20 -3.31 -31.99
N ASN A 152 6.63 -4.57 -31.88
CA ASN A 152 7.30 -5.06 -30.68
C ASN A 152 8.62 -4.31 -30.42
N THR A 153 9.38 -4.04 -31.48
CA THR A 153 10.63 -3.25 -31.38
C THR A 153 10.36 -1.83 -30.89
N LEU A 154 9.30 -1.17 -31.37
CA LEU A 154 8.90 0.16 -30.87
C LEU A 154 8.51 0.12 -29.39
N ARG A 155 7.74 -0.89 -28.95
CA ARG A 155 7.39 -1.07 -27.53
C ARG A 155 8.62 -1.26 -26.65
N MET A 156 9.64 -1.98 -27.16
CA MET A 156 10.91 -2.15 -26.45
C MET A 156 11.68 -0.84 -26.34
N ILE A 157 11.68 0.01 -27.38
CA ILE A 157 12.29 1.35 -27.34
C ILE A 157 11.59 2.21 -26.28
N GLU A 158 10.26 2.26 -26.28
CA GLU A 158 9.46 3.02 -25.31
C GLU A 158 9.74 2.55 -23.88
N LYS A 159 9.64 1.24 -23.63
CA LYS A 159 9.96 0.65 -22.32
C LYS A 159 11.38 0.97 -21.86
N THR A 160 12.34 1.00 -22.79
CA THR A 160 13.73 1.34 -22.47
C THR A 160 13.85 2.81 -22.05
N ARG A 161 13.14 3.74 -22.72
CA ARG A 161 13.08 5.15 -22.31
C ARG A 161 12.50 5.30 -20.91
N ASP A 162 11.37 4.66 -20.64
CA ASP A 162 10.72 4.71 -19.32
C ASP A 162 11.66 4.27 -18.20
N LEU A 163 12.42 3.20 -18.42
CA LEU A 163 13.40 2.70 -17.45
C LEU A 163 14.58 3.66 -17.25
N ILE A 164 15.07 4.31 -18.32
CA ILE A 164 16.13 5.30 -18.22
C ILE A 164 15.64 6.53 -17.44
N GLU A 165 14.43 7.02 -17.72
CA GLU A 165 13.84 8.15 -17.00
C GLU A 165 13.68 7.84 -15.51
N GLU A 166 13.17 6.65 -15.18
CA GLU A 166 13.04 6.17 -13.81
C GLU A 166 14.41 6.07 -13.12
N ARG A 167 15.42 5.53 -13.80
CA ARG A 167 16.79 5.43 -13.28
C ARG A 167 17.37 6.81 -12.99
N VAL A 168 17.21 7.78 -13.90
CA VAL A 168 17.66 9.17 -13.70
C VAL A 168 16.97 9.81 -12.50
N ARG A 169 15.66 9.57 -12.33
CA ARG A 169 14.90 10.07 -11.17
C ARG A 169 15.45 9.50 -9.85
N VAL A 170 15.64 8.18 -9.78
CA VAL A 170 16.17 7.51 -8.57
C VAL A 170 17.59 8.00 -8.26
N SER A 171 18.44 8.19 -9.26
CA SER A 171 19.79 8.73 -9.07
C SER A 171 19.80 10.16 -8.53
N ARG A 172 18.85 11.01 -8.95
CA ARG A 172 18.69 12.36 -8.38
C ARG A 172 18.26 12.31 -6.91
N GLU A 173 17.29 11.46 -6.59
CA GLU A 173 16.85 11.27 -5.19
C GLU A 173 18.00 10.78 -4.31
N LEU A 174 18.83 9.87 -4.81
CA LEU A 174 20.01 9.39 -4.11
C LEU A 174 21.04 10.51 -3.86
N ALA A 175 21.26 11.39 -4.84
CA ALA A 175 22.13 12.55 -4.68
C ALA A 175 21.59 13.56 -3.66
N GLU A 176 20.26 13.77 -3.62
CA GLU A 176 19.61 14.60 -2.61
C GLU A 176 19.78 14.04 -1.19
N LEU A 177 19.61 12.72 -1.02
CA LEU A 177 19.82 12.06 0.28
C LEU A 177 21.28 12.13 0.74
N LEU A 178 22.24 12.00 -0.18
CA LEU A 178 23.66 12.17 0.13
C LEU A 178 23.94 13.59 0.66
N SER A 179 23.40 14.61 -0.02
CA SER A 179 23.49 16.01 0.43
C SER A 179 22.83 16.22 1.80
N GLU A 180 21.69 15.57 2.05
CA GLU A 180 21.02 15.64 3.36
C GLU A 180 21.87 15.00 4.47
N ILE A 181 22.54 13.88 4.21
CA ILE A 181 23.46 13.25 5.17
C ILE A 181 24.68 14.12 5.41
N GLU A 182 25.29 14.69 4.37
CA GLU A 182 26.43 15.62 4.49
C GLU A 182 26.06 16.87 5.32
N GLN A 183 24.83 17.37 5.17
CA GLN A 183 24.32 18.49 5.98
C GLN A 183 24.16 18.12 7.45
N ILE A 184 23.69 16.90 7.75
CA ILE A 184 23.59 16.38 9.12
C ILE A 184 24.97 16.22 9.76
N GLU A 185 25.99 15.82 8.98
CA GLU A 185 27.38 15.75 9.46
C GLU A 185 28.01 17.14 9.72
N GLY A 186 27.46 18.19 9.10
CA GLY A 186 27.87 19.59 9.29
C GLY A 186 27.15 20.35 10.41
N GLU A 187 26.05 19.80 10.96
CA GLU A 187 25.36 20.37 12.13
C GLU A 187 26.06 19.91 13.42
N GLU A 188 26.96 20.76 13.96
CA GLU A 188 27.53 20.57 15.29
C GLU A 188 26.40 20.44 16.33
N SER A 189 26.43 19.33 17.06
CA SER A 189 25.58 19.01 18.20
C SER A 189 25.56 20.17 19.21
N GLY A 190 24.43 20.86 19.30
CA GLY A 190 24.16 21.87 20.32
C GLY A 190 24.08 21.22 21.71
N ASP A 191 25.20 21.26 22.42
CA ASP A 191 25.35 20.87 23.82
C ASP A 191 24.57 21.86 24.72
N GLY A 192 23.42 21.44 25.26
CA GLY A 192 22.63 22.27 26.16
C GLY A 192 21.38 21.60 26.74
N ASP A 193 20.84 20.59 26.07
CA ASP A 193 19.63 19.89 26.51
C ASP A 193 19.90 18.61 27.33
N ASP A 194 21.12 18.06 27.31
CA ASP A 194 21.45 16.81 28.02
C ASP A 194 21.59 16.98 29.54
N GLU A 195 22.22 18.08 30.00
CA GLU A 195 22.28 18.40 31.44
C GLU A 195 20.89 18.68 32.01
N ARG A 196 20.05 19.37 31.24
CA ARG A 196 18.67 19.68 31.62
C ARG A 196 17.80 18.43 31.70
N LEU A 197 17.99 17.47 30.79
CA LEU A 197 17.29 16.19 30.79
C LEU A 197 17.74 15.30 31.96
N ALA A 198 19.04 15.27 32.26
CA ALA A 198 19.58 14.55 33.42
C ALA A 198 19.06 15.14 34.74
N ALA A 199 19.05 16.47 34.87
CA ALA A 199 18.49 17.16 36.03
C ALA A 199 16.99 16.87 36.21
N LEU A 200 16.22 16.89 35.11
CA LEU A 200 14.78 16.63 35.15
C LEU A 200 14.46 15.17 35.49
N LYS A 201 15.26 14.21 35.00
CA LYS A 201 15.16 12.79 35.38
C LYS A 201 15.43 12.57 36.87
N ALA A 202 16.48 13.18 37.40
CA ALA A 202 16.80 13.12 38.82
C ALA A 202 15.70 13.76 39.68
N GLU A 203 15.12 14.88 39.23
CA GLU A 203 14.00 15.53 39.94
C GLU A 203 12.73 14.66 39.94
N VAL A 204 12.40 14.02 38.82
CA VAL A 204 11.28 13.07 38.73
C VAL A 204 11.47 11.92 39.72
N GLU A 205 12.65 11.30 39.75
CA GLU A 205 12.95 10.19 40.65
C GLU A 205 12.86 10.62 42.13
N ALA A 206 13.42 11.78 42.47
CA ALA A 206 13.36 12.31 43.83
C ALA A 206 11.92 12.56 44.30
N VAL A 207 11.06 13.13 43.44
CA VAL A 207 9.65 13.38 43.77
C VAL A 207 8.86 12.07 43.85
N GLU A 208 9.15 11.08 43.00
CA GLU A 208 8.53 9.75 43.07
C GLU A 208 8.83 9.03 44.39
N GLN A 209 10.11 9.02 44.79
CA GLN A 209 10.53 8.43 46.06
C GLN A 209 9.86 9.13 47.25
N GLU A 210 9.75 10.45 47.20
CA GLU A 210 9.10 11.22 48.27
C GLU A 210 7.60 10.94 48.37
N VAL A 211 6.90 10.83 47.23
CA VAL A 211 5.48 10.43 47.20
C VAL A 211 5.31 9.04 47.80
N ALA A 212 6.11 8.06 47.36
CA ALA A 212 6.01 6.68 47.84
C ALA A 212 6.25 6.58 49.36
N ARG A 213 7.27 7.29 49.87
CA ARG A 213 7.60 7.34 51.30
C ARG A 213 6.45 7.89 52.13
N ARG A 214 5.86 9.01 51.71
CA ARG A 214 4.74 9.66 52.41
C ARG A 214 3.46 8.84 52.35
N GLU A 215 3.16 8.23 51.22
CA GLU A 215 2.01 7.33 51.10
C GLU A 215 2.15 6.10 52.01
N GLU A 216 3.34 5.51 52.08
CA GLU A 216 3.61 4.41 53.01
C GLU A 216 3.45 4.85 54.47
N GLU A 217 3.90 6.05 54.82
CA GLU A 217 3.70 6.62 56.16
C GLU A 217 2.22 6.80 56.49
N VAL A 218 1.43 7.42 55.61
CA VAL A 218 -0.02 7.59 55.79
C VAL A 218 -0.72 6.24 55.95
N HIS A 219 -0.40 5.26 55.09
CA HIS A 219 -0.94 3.90 55.21
C HIS A 219 -0.59 3.25 56.55
N ARG A 220 0.66 3.41 57.02
CA ARG A 220 1.10 2.89 58.32
C ARG A 220 0.36 3.57 59.48
N LYS A 221 0.14 4.88 59.43
CA LYS A 221 -0.63 5.62 60.45
C LYS A 221 -2.07 5.09 60.54
N ILE A 222 -2.75 4.96 59.40
CA ILE A 222 -4.14 4.46 59.34
C ILE A 222 -4.23 3.00 59.82
N ALA A 223 -3.28 2.15 59.42
CA ALA A 223 -3.27 0.75 59.83
C ALA A 223 -3.19 0.56 61.36
N ARG A 224 -2.48 1.47 62.06
CA ARG A 224 -2.32 1.44 63.52
C ARG A 224 -3.60 1.81 64.27
N VAL A 225 -4.41 2.71 63.71
CA VAL A 225 -5.68 3.17 64.32
C VAL A 225 -6.92 2.45 63.80
N LYS A 226 -6.78 1.62 62.76
CA LYS A 226 -7.87 0.86 62.13
C LYS A 226 -8.70 0.03 63.14
N LYS A 227 -8.03 -0.64 64.09
CA LYS A 227 -8.69 -1.50 65.08
C LYS A 227 -9.59 -0.72 66.06
N PRO A 228 -9.11 0.33 66.77
CA PRO A 228 -9.94 1.11 67.67
C PRO A 228 -11.09 1.82 66.95
N ILE A 229 -10.85 2.39 65.75
CA ILE A 229 -11.90 2.99 64.91
C ILE A 229 -13.01 1.98 64.60
N ARG A 230 -12.63 0.76 64.20
CA ARG A 230 -13.60 -0.32 63.92
C ARG A 230 -14.40 -0.76 65.15
N LEU A 231 -13.75 -0.87 66.30
CA LEU A 231 -14.42 -1.25 67.55
C LEU A 231 -15.44 -0.18 67.97
N TYR A 232 -15.06 1.10 67.83
CA TYR A 232 -15.98 2.21 68.07
C TYR A 232 -17.15 2.20 67.10
N ALA A 233 -16.90 2.12 65.78
CA ALA A 233 -17.95 2.08 64.77
C ALA A 233 -18.97 0.96 65.00
N HIS A 234 -18.51 -0.23 65.41
CA HIS A 234 -19.39 -1.34 65.78
C HIS A 234 -20.21 -1.03 67.04
N ALA A 235 -19.62 -0.39 68.06
CA ALA A 235 -20.32 -0.02 69.28
C ALA A 235 -21.44 1.01 69.03
N VAL A 236 -21.28 1.91 68.06
CA VAL A 236 -22.28 2.90 67.68
C VAL A 236 -23.19 2.48 66.52
N GLY A 237 -23.08 1.23 66.05
CA GLY A 237 -23.94 0.67 64.99
C GLY A 237 -23.65 1.19 63.58
N VAL A 238 -22.50 1.80 63.33
CA VAL A 238 -22.11 2.34 62.01
C VAL A 238 -21.36 1.28 61.22
N LYS A 239 -21.88 0.94 60.03
CA LYS A 239 -21.18 0.07 59.07
C LYS A 239 -20.09 0.86 58.36
N ILE A 240 -18.83 0.48 58.56
CA ILE A 240 -17.69 1.08 57.88
C ILE A 240 -16.98 0.05 56.99
N SER A 241 -16.52 0.50 55.82
CA SER A 241 -15.52 -0.25 55.06
C SER A 241 -14.19 -0.19 55.81
N THR A 242 -13.50 -1.32 55.88
CA THR A 242 -12.20 -1.40 56.57
C THR A 242 -11.02 -1.23 55.61
N GLU A 243 -11.29 -0.98 54.33
CA GLU A 243 -10.26 -0.69 53.35
C GLU A 243 -9.71 0.71 53.55
N THR A 244 -8.39 0.85 53.64
CA THR A 244 -7.73 2.14 53.82
C THR A 244 -8.12 3.14 52.74
N ARG A 245 -8.27 2.67 51.49
CA ARG A 245 -8.75 3.48 50.36
C ARG A 245 -10.16 4.02 50.57
N SER A 246 -11.05 3.26 51.20
CA SER A 246 -12.42 3.70 51.49
C SER A 246 -12.50 4.67 52.67
N LEU A 247 -11.62 4.52 53.67
CA LEU A 247 -11.53 5.43 54.82
C LEU A 247 -10.98 6.82 54.43
N LEU A 248 -10.18 6.88 53.37
CA LEU A 248 -9.59 8.11 52.84
C LEU A 248 -10.53 8.92 51.91
N LEU A 249 -11.68 8.36 51.52
CA LEU A 249 -12.65 9.03 50.63
C LEU A 249 -13.62 9.96 51.37
N SER A 250 -13.71 9.86 52.70
CA SER A 250 -14.51 10.76 53.56
C SER A 250 -13.74 11.08 54.84
N MET A 251 -12.92 12.13 54.77
CA MET A 251 -12.08 12.54 55.91
C MET A 251 -12.90 13.01 57.10
N ASP A 252 -14.08 13.60 56.86
CA ASP A 252 -14.99 14.03 57.93
C ASP A 252 -15.55 12.84 58.72
N ASP A 253 -15.93 11.75 58.03
CA ASP A 253 -16.38 10.53 58.68
C ASP A 253 -15.23 9.86 59.47
N LEU A 254 -14.02 9.86 58.90
CA LEU A 254 -12.84 9.34 59.57
C LEU A 254 -12.50 10.14 60.84
N LYS A 255 -12.60 11.47 60.80
CA LYS A 255 -12.43 12.36 61.96
C LYS A 255 -13.46 12.08 63.05
N ASN A 256 -14.73 11.95 62.69
CA ASN A 256 -15.81 11.68 63.63
C ASN A 256 -15.61 10.33 64.33
N LEU A 257 -15.26 9.29 63.58
CA LEU A 257 -14.98 7.97 64.14
C LEU A 257 -13.69 7.94 64.96
N ALA A 258 -12.65 8.67 64.55
CA ALA A 258 -11.41 8.79 65.29
C ALA A 258 -11.62 9.54 66.62
N SER A 259 -12.44 10.59 66.64
CA SER A 259 -12.80 11.34 67.85
C SER A 259 -13.54 10.46 68.87
N GLY A 260 -14.53 9.70 68.40
CA GLY A 260 -15.24 8.75 69.24
C GLY A 260 -14.34 7.60 69.75
N ALA A 261 -13.52 7.03 68.87
CA ALA A 261 -12.55 6.01 69.26
C ALA A 261 -11.50 6.54 70.26
N LEU A 262 -11.03 7.78 70.08
CA LEU A 262 -10.09 8.44 71.00
C LEU A 262 -10.70 8.57 72.40
N SER A 263 -11.96 9.00 72.49
CA SER A 263 -12.70 9.11 73.75
C SER A 263 -12.87 7.75 74.44
N GLU A 264 -13.26 6.72 73.70
CA GLU A 264 -13.48 5.38 74.26
C GLU A 264 -12.18 4.62 74.60
N VAL A 265 -11.06 4.93 73.93
CA VAL A 265 -9.72 4.44 74.34
C VAL A 265 -9.28 5.15 75.63
N ARG A 266 -9.48 6.47 75.76
CA ARG A 266 -9.13 7.22 76.98
C ARG A 266 -9.95 6.78 78.21
N LYS A 267 -11.23 6.46 78.03
CA LYS A 267 -12.11 5.92 79.09
C LYS A 267 -11.78 4.47 79.48
N GLY A 268 -10.95 3.77 78.70
CA GLY A 268 -10.61 2.37 78.92
C GLY A 268 -11.64 1.36 78.42
N THR A 269 -12.71 1.83 77.76
CA THR A 269 -13.74 0.99 77.13
C THR A 269 -13.14 0.16 75.98
N ILE A 270 -12.26 0.77 75.18
CA ILE A 270 -11.47 0.08 74.15
C ILE A 270 -10.09 -0.26 74.71
N LYS A 271 -9.89 -1.51 75.12
CA LYS A 271 -8.60 -1.98 75.67
C LYS A 271 -7.54 -2.18 74.57
N LEU A 272 -6.42 -1.47 74.72
CA LEU A 272 -5.21 -1.62 73.89
C LEU A 272 -4.09 -2.25 74.72
N LYS A 273 -3.06 -2.80 74.05
CA LYS A 273 -1.82 -3.22 74.73
C LYS A 273 -1.09 -1.95 75.20
N GLU A 274 -0.67 -1.87 76.46
CA GLU A 274 -0.02 -0.69 77.05
C GLU A 274 1.09 -0.09 76.16
N LYS A 275 1.99 -0.94 75.62
CA LYS A 275 3.08 -0.53 74.73
C LYS A 275 2.65 0.17 73.42
N ARG A 276 1.37 0.14 73.07
CA ARG A 276 0.81 0.75 71.84
C ARG A 276 -0.20 1.86 72.13
N GLN A 277 -0.57 2.06 73.39
CA GLN A 277 -1.66 2.96 73.76
C GLN A 277 -1.32 4.41 73.42
N ASP A 278 -0.17 4.91 73.85
CA ASP A 278 0.25 6.29 73.60
C ASP A 278 0.39 6.59 72.10
N VAL A 279 0.97 5.67 71.34
CA VAL A 279 1.14 5.79 69.88
C VAL A 279 -0.21 5.84 69.18
N VAL A 280 -1.18 5.01 69.61
CA VAL A 280 -2.51 4.99 69.01
C VAL A 280 -3.31 6.24 69.38
N LEU A 281 -3.22 6.71 70.62
CA LEU A 281 -3.87 7.96 71.06
C LEU A 281 -3.36 9.15 70.24
N LYS A 282 -2.03 9.28 70.11
CA LYS A 282 -1.41 10.34 69.30
C LYS A 282 -1.85 10.29 67.83
N LEU A 283 -1.89 9.10 67.23
CA LEU A 283 -2.32 8.95 65.83
C LEU A 283 -3.82 9.20 65.62
N LEU A 284 -4.65 8.93 66.63
CA LEU A 284 -6.07 9.31 66.59
C LEU A 284 -6.24 10.82 66.73
N GLU A 285 -5.45 11.47 67.57
CA GLU A 285 -5.39 12.94 67.68
C GLU A 285 -4.95 13.59 66.36
N GLU A 286 -3.89 13.07 65.71
CA GLU A 286 -3.42 13.51 64.38
C GLU A 286 -4.49 13.39 63.28
N ILE A 287 -5.48 12.52 63.45
CA ILE A 287 -6.62 12.43 62.53
C ILE A 287 -7.66 13.50 62.88
N VAL A 288 -8.01 13.62 64.16
CA VAL A 288 -9.03 14.54 64.66
C VAL A 288 -8.66 16.00 64.40
N ASP A 289 -7.39 16.37 64.58
CA ASP A 289 -6.90 17.73 64.38
C ASP A 289 -6.69 18.10 62.89
N GLY A 290 -6.84 17.13 61.98
CA GLY A 290 -6.68 17.34 60.54
C GLY A 290 -5.23 17.22 60.04
N SER A 291 -4.26 16.90 60.88
CA SER A 291 -2.85 16.75 60.46
C SER A 291 -2.67 15.67 59.38
N LEU A 292 -3.41 14.56 59.48
CA LEU A 292 -3.38 13.50 58.47
C LEU A 292 -3.98 13.97 57.13
N GLU A 293 -5.01 14.81 57.16
CA GLU A 293 -5.64 15.39 55.96
C GLU A 293 -4.66 16.29 55.22
N SER A 294 -3.99 17.19 55.93
CA SER A 294 -2.95 18.06 55.36
C SER A 294 -1.79 17.25 54.73
N GLU A 295 -1.45 16.10 55.29
CA GLU A 295 -0.41 15.23 54.72
C GLU A 295 -0.87 14.55 53.42
N ILE A 296 -2.14 14.16 53.33
CA ILE A 296 -2.75 13.63 52.10
C ILE A 296 -2.81 14.71 51.02
N GLU A 297 -3.17 15.95 51.38
CA GLU A 297 -3.17 17.09 50.46
C GLU A 297 -1.78 17.37 49.89
N ARG A 298 -0.73 17.29 50.73
CA ARG A 298 0.67 17.42 50.29
C ARG A 298 1.08 16.32 49.32
N ILE A 299 0.68 15.07 49.58
CA ILE A 299 0.88 13.97 48.61
C ILE A 299 0.18 14.29 47.29
N GLY A 300 -1.05 14.83 47.34
CA GLY A 300 -1.78 15.29 46.17
C GLY A 300 -1.03 16.38 45.37
N GLN A 301 -0.45 17.36 46.06
CA GLN A 301 0.38 18.41 45.45
C GLN A 301 1.64 17.83 44.81
N LEU A 302 2.34 16.92 45.49
CA LEU A 302 3.52 16.23 44.96
C LEU A 302 3.20 15.39 43.73
N LYS A 303 2.06 14.69 43.70
CA LYS A 303 1.60 13.93 42.52
C LYS A 303 1.26 14.85 41.35
N ARG A 304 0.65 16.01 41.59
CA ARG A 304 0.41 17.02 40.53
C ARG A 304 1.73 17.55 39.98
N ARG A 305 2.70 17.86 40.84
CA ARG A 305 4.05 18.27 40.44
C ARG A 305 4.75 17.18 39.62
N LEU A 306 4.67 15.93 40.07
CA LEU A 306 5.22 14.78 39.34
C LEU A 306 4.59 14.63 37.94
N GLY A 307 3.26 14.82 37.83
CA GLY A 307 2.57 14.81 36.55
C GLY A 307 3.08 15.91 35.60
N ALA A 308 3.33 17.12 36.12
CA ALA A 308 3.90 18.22 35.35
C ALA A 308 5.33 17.90 34.89
N LEU A 309 6.20 17.46 35.80
CA LEU A 309 7.59 17.08 35.48
C LEU A 309 7.67 15.95 34.45
N LYS A 310 6.84 14.90 34.57
CA LYS A 310 6.76 13.83 33.57
C LYS A 310 6.27 14.33 32.21
N SER A 311 5.35 15.28 32.18
CA SER A 311 4.91 15.89 30.93
C SER A 311 6.00 16.72 30.28
N GLU A 312 6.80 17.46 31.05
CA GLU A 312 7.95 18.22 30.56
C GLU A 312 9.05 17.31 30.04
N LEU A 313 9.33 16.22 30.76
CA LEU A 313 10.28 15.20 30.34
C LEU A 313 9.87 14.55 29.01
N ARG A 314 8.61 14.17 28.84
CA ARG A 314 8.10 13.66 27.56
C ARG A 314 8.20 14.68 26.43
N LYS A 315 7.95 15.96 26.72
CA LYS A 315 8.09 17.04 25.71
C LYS A 315 9.54 17.19 25.26
N LEU A 316 10.50 17.17 26.20
CA LEU A 316 11.93 17.24 25.88
C LEU A 316 12.41 15.98 25.14
N GLU A 317 11.99 14.79 25.56
CA GLU A 317 12.32 13.52 24.87
C GLU A 317 11.78 13.51 23.43
N SER A 318 10.54 13.96 23.22
CA SER A 318 9.95 14.04 21.87
C SER A 318 10.63 15.06 20.95
N ARG A 319 11.25 16.10 21.52
CA ARG A 319 12.04 17.09 20.77
C ARG A 319 13.39 16.50 20.38
N ARG A 320 14.02 15.73 21.27
CA ARG A 320 15.26 14.98 21.01
C ARG A 320 15.08 13.91 19.94
N GLU A 321 14.00 13.13 19.96
CA GLU A 321 13.75 12.11 18.91
C GLU A 321 13.60 12.70 17.50
N ARG A 322 13.20 13.97 17.38
CA ARG A 322 13.13 14.70 16.10
C ARG A 322 14.44 15.38 15.70
N HIS A 323 15.36 15.54 16.65
CA HIS A 323 16.64 16.25 16.52
C HIS A 323 17.83 15.35 16.90
N ASP A 324 17.74 14.03 16.75
CA ASP A 324 18.90 13.15 16.88
C ASP A 324 19.51 12.90 15.49
N PRO A 325 20.64 13.57 15.16
CA PRO A 325 21.39 13.34 13.92
C PRO A 325 21.63 11.86 13.65
N ALA A 326 21.87 11.04 14.68
CA ALA A 326 22.22 9.63 14.52
C ALA A 326 21.04 8.79 14.02
N GLU A 327 19.85 8.96 14.60
CA GLU A 327 18.65 8.24 14.14
C GLU A 327 18.14 8.78 12.79
N ARG A 328 18.21 10.10 12.54
CA ARG A 328 17.89 10.66 11.21
C ARG A 328 18.83 10.11 10.14
N ARG A 329 20.14 10.10 10.40
CA ARG A 329 21.17 9.52 9.52
C ARG A 329 20.87 8.05 9.22
N LYS A 330 20.57 7.24 10.24
CA LYS A 330 20.26 5.81 10.08
C LYS A 330 19.03 5.56 9.21
N VAL A 331 18.01 6.41 9.30
CA VAL A 331 16.83 6.33 8.43
C VAL A 331 17.18 6.69 6.98
N LEU A 332 17.96 7.75 6.77
CA LEU A 332 18.43 8.16 5.44
C LEU A 332 19.35 7.11 4.80
N GLU A 333 20.27 6.53 5.57
CA GLU A 333 21.16 5.43 5.13
C GLU A 333 20.36 4.19 4.69
N ARG A 334 19.31 3.81 5.44
CA ARG A 334 18.42 2.71 5.03
C ARG A 334 17.69 3.01 3.72
N ARG A 335 17.21 4.24 3.54
CA ARG A 335 16.56 4.67 2.31
C ARG A 335 17.56 4.67 1.14
N MET A 336 18.79 5.12 1.37
CA MET A 336 19.86 5.06 0.38
C MET A 336 20.14 3.63 -0.08
N VAL A 337 20.28 2.67 0.84
CA VAL A 337 20.48 1.26 0.49
C VAL A 337 19.35 0.75 -0.41
N SER A 338 18.10 1.06 -0.05
CA SER A 338 16.94 0.68 -0.87
C SER A 338 16.96 1.32 -2.27
N LEU A 339 17.39 2.57 -2.39
CA LEU A 339 17.51 3.24 -3.70
C LEU A 339 18.69 2.67 -4.50
N GLN A 340 19.82 2.34 -3.87
CA GLN A 340 20.96 1.69 -4.52
C GLN A 340 20.59 0.31 -5.09
N GLU A 341 19.81 -0.48 -4.33
CA GLU A 341 19.23 -1.74 -4.80
C GLU A 341 18.31 -1.51 -6.01
N THR A 342 17.50 -0.45 -5.97
CA THR A 342 16.61 -0.08 -7.08
C THR A 342 17.39 0.32 -8.33
N VAL A 343 18.45 1.13 -8.21
CA VAL A 343 19.35 1.48 -9.32
C VAL A 343 19.98 0.23 -9.90
N SER A 344 20.52 -0.66 -9.06
CA SER A 344 21.17 -1.89 -9.52
C SER A 344 20.21 -2.79 -10.31
N ARG A 345 18.95 -2.88 -9.86
CA ARG A 345 17.89 -3.60 -10.58
C ARG A 345 17.58 -2.94 -11.93
N LEU A 346 17.38 -1.62 -11.95
CA LEU A 346 17.07 -0.87 -13.17
C LEU A 346 18.21 -0.97 -14.20
N ASP A 347 19.47 -0.84 -13.77
CA ASP A 347 20.64 -1.01 -14.65
C ASP A 347 20.69 -2.43 -15.24
N GLY A 348 20.30 -3.45 -14.47
CA GLY A 348 20.13 -4.82 -14.94
C GLY A 348 19.06 -4.94 -16.03
N GLU A 349 17.85 -4.43 -15.76
CA GLU A 349 16.72 -4.46 -16.71
C GLU A 349 17.01 -3.68 -18.00
N ILE A 350 17.63 -2.50 -17.88
CA ILE A 350 18.07 -1.69 -19.02
C ILE A 350 19.12 -2.46 -19.82
N GLY A 351 20.08 -3.10 -19.16
CA GLY A 351 21.13 -3.89 -19.81
C GLY A 351 20.61 -5.11 -20.56
N GLU A 352 19.55 -5.75 -20.07
CA GLU A 352 18.86 -6.86 -20.75
C GLU A 352 18.07 -6.36 -21.96
N LEU A 353 17.20 -5.36 -21.77
CA LEU A 353 16.40 -4.79 -22.85
C LEU A 353 17.25 -4.18 -23.95
N ARG A 354 18.38 -3.54 -23.59
CA ARG A 354 19.35 -3.04 -24.56
C ARG A 354 19.86 -4.16 -25.46
N ARG A 355 20.26 -5.30 -24.90
CA ARG A 355 20.77 -6.44 -25.68
C ARG A 355 19.68 -7.01 -26.59
N GLU A 356 18.47 -7.16 -26.08
CA GLU A 356 17.34 -7.63 -26.87
C GLU A 356 17.02 -6.66 -28.02
N LEU A 357 17.02 -5.36 -27.74
CA LEU A 357 16.74 -4.32 -28.73
C LEU A 357 17.85 -4.22 -29.79
N GLU A 358 19.12 -4.29 -29.39
CA GLU A 358 20.26 -4.35 -30.32
C GLU A 358 20.16 -5.58 -31.25
N ASN A 359 19.72 -6.73 -30.74
CA ASN A 359 19.49 -7.93 -31.54
C ASN A 359 18.32 -7.76 -32.51
N ALA A 360 17.20 -7.20 -32.05
CA ALA A 360 16.02 -6.93 -32.89
C ALA A 360 16.37 -5.95 -34.02
N LEU A 361 16.98 -4.81 -33.70
CA LEU A 361 17.42 -3.81 -34.67
C LEU A 361 18.45 -4.38 -35.66
N SER A 362 19.39 -5.21 -35.17
CA SER A 362 20.36 -5.87 -36.05
C SER A 362 19.69 -6.83 -37.04
N GLY A 363 18.65 -7.56 -36.59
CA GLY A 363 17.83 -8.43 -37.43
C GLY A 363 17.08 -7.63 -38.50
N LEU A 364 16.42 -6.54 -38.11
CA LEU A 364 15.67 -5.67 -39.01
C LEU A 364 16.54 -4.98 -40.06
N MET A 365 17.74 -4.54 -39.66
CA MET A 365 18.62 -3.73 -40.52
C MET A 365 19.66 -4.56 -41.29
N GLY A 366 19.78 -5.87 -41.02
CA GLY A 366 20.74 -6.75 -41.67
C GLY A 366 22.21 -6.40 -41.41
N LEU A 367 22.48 -5.62 -40.36
CA LEU A 367 23.81 -5.15 -39.96
C LEU A 367 23.92 -5.15 -38.44
N LYS A 368 25.13 -5.03 -37.90
CA LYS A 368 25.31 -5.01 -36.43
C LYS A 368 24.96 -3.62 -35.91
N VAL A 369 23.94 -3.53 -35.05
CA VAL A 369 23.52 -2.30 -34.38
C VAL A 369 24.01 -2.32 -32.93
N THR A 370 24.50 -1.18 -32.45
CA THR A 370 24.78 -0.92 -31.03
C THR A 370 24.05 0.34 -30.61
N LEU A 371 23.43 0.33 -29.43
CA LEU A 371 22.70 1.50 -28.94
C LEU A 371 23.62 2.39 -28.10
N ALA A 372 23.71 3.67 -28.47
CA ALA A 372 24.22 4.72 -27.62
C ALA A 372 23.09 5.14 -26.68
N MET A 373 23.25 4.84 -25.39
CA MET A 373 22.32 5.29 -24.35
C MET A 373 22.92 6.49 -23.66
N ASP A 374 22.56 7.68 -24.13
CA ASP A 374 22.92 8.92 -23.46
C ASP A 374 22.16 9.00 -22.12
N GLY A 375 22.88 9.15 -21.00
CA GLY A 375 22.28 9.40 -19.67
C GLY A 375 22.31 8.26 -18.65
N VAL A 376 23.00 7.14 -18.94
CA VAL A 376 23.37 6.14 -17.91
C VAL A 376 24.72 6.48 -17.29
#